data_AF-A0A349H6J0-F1
#
_entry.id   AF-A0A349H6J0-F1
#
_cell.length_a   1.000
_cell.length_b   1.000
_cell.length_c   1.000
_cell.angle_alpha   90.00
_cell.angle_beta   90.00
_cell.angle_gamma   90.00
#
_symmetry.space_group_name_H-M   'P 1'
#
loop_
_entity.id
_entity.type
_entity.pdbx_description
1 polymer ?
#
loop_
_entity_poly.entity_id
_entity_poly.type
_entity_poly.pdbx_seq_one_letter_code
_entity_poly.pdbx_strand_id
1 'polypeptide(L)'
;MSGISMLTAMEINNHPNDLYIQIGREVQDDKYAFMLSRGKEHNFKLLIITIPFAETIDEAVEEVKNLLNGIHEAATKELQNKESILANIINSGGHEVDVSKTLNHNLISMILDELRKNHIVNTYDMLANV
;
A
#
# COMPACT_ATOMS: atom_id res chain seq x y z
N MET A 1 -12.77 -7.01 -2.63
CA MET A 1 -12.04 -6.92 -3.91
C MET A 1 -11.42 -5.53 -3.92
N SER A 2 -10.10 -5.41 -3.77
CA SER A 2 -9.43 -4.10 -3.67
C SER A 2 -9.67 -3.29 -4.94
N GLY A 3 -9.95 -2.00 -4.82
CA GLY A 3 -10.20 -1.10 -5.96
C GLY A 3 -8.96 -0.83 -6.84
N ILE A 4 -7.94 -1.67 -6.76
CA ILE A 4 -6.62 -1.49 -7.39
C ILE A 4 -6.41 -2.62 -8.40
N SER A 5 -5.92 -2.28 -9.60
CA SER A 5 -5.63 -3.27 -10.63
C SER A 5 -4.43 -4.16 -10.24
N MET A 6 -4.37 -5.39 -10.74
CA MET A 6 -3.26 -6.32 -10.44
C MET A 6 -1.90 -5.70 -10.80
N LEU A 7 -1.78 -5.03 -11.95
CA LEU A 7 -0.55 -4.35 -12.35
C LEU A 7 -0.13 -3.30 -11.30
N THR A 8 -1.07 -2.49 -10.82
CA THR A 8 -0.77 -1.47 -9.80
C THR A 8 -0.38 -2.12 -8.48
N ALA A 9 -1.03 -3.22 -8.08
CA ALA A 9 -0.67 -3.97 -6.88
C ALA A 9 0.77 -4.54 -6.98
N MET A 10 1.14 -5.07 -8.15
CA MET A 10 2.51 -5.53 -8.41
C MET A 10 3.53 -4.40 -8.41
N GLU A 11 3.22 -3.25 -8.99
CA GLU A 11 4.09 -2.08 -8.95
C GLU A 11 4.32 -1.60 -7.52
N ILE A 12 3.26 -1.48 -6.71
CA ILE A 12 3.36 -1.10 -5.29
C ILE A 12 4.20 -2.13 -4.53
N ASN A 13 3.97 -3.42 -4.75
CA ASN A 13 4.71 -4.46 -4.06
C ASN A 13 6.20 -4.44 -4.41
N ASN A 14 6.59 -4.07 -5.63
CA ASN A 14 8.00 -4.03 -6.06
C ASN A 14 8.68 -2.65 -5.91
N HIS A 15 7.89 -1.59 -5.72
CA HIS A 15 8.37 -0.22 -5.44
C HIS A 15 7.64 0.34 -4.22
N PRO A 16 7.87 -0.24 -3.03
CA PRO A 16 7.07 0.10 -1.85
C PRO A 16 7.40 1.49 -1.28
N ASN A 17 8.46 2.15 -1.75
CA ASN A 17 8.84 3.52 -1.43
C ASN A 17 8.03 4.58 -2.20
N ASP A 18 6.92 4.19 -2.84
CA ASP A 18 6.09 5.06 -3.66
C ASP A 18 4.60 4.98 -3.24
N LEU A 19 4.37 5.04 -1.93
CA LEU A 19 3.03 5.11 -1.34
C LEU A 19 2.89 6.35 -0.46
N TYR A 20 1.73 6.99 -0.58
CA TYR A 20 1.26 7.98 0.35
C TYR A 20 -0.11 7.54 0.89
N ILE A 21 -0.24 7.48 2.21
CA ILE A 21 -1.45 7.03 2.88
C ILE A 21 -1.82 8.07 3.93
N GLN A 22 -3.09 8.43 3.98
CA GLN A 22 -3.60 9.38 4.96
C GLN A 22 -4.92 8.89 5.52
N ILE A 23 -5.08 9.00 6.83
CA ILE A 23 -6.33 8.79 7.54
C ILE A 23 -6.88 10.16 7.94
N GLY A 24 -8.09 10.46 7.47
CA GLY A 24 -8.82 11.68 7.80
C GLY A 24 -9.98 11.38 8.74
N ARG A 25 -10.37 12.37 9.53
CA ARG A 25 -11.57 12.34 10.37
C ARG A 25 -12.58 13.33 9.84
N GLU A 26 -13.82 12.87 9.61
CA GLU A 26 -14.91 13.73 9.21
C GLU A 26 -15.44 14.55 10.39
N VAL A 27 -15.73 15.83 10.14
CA VAL A 27 -16.16 16.76 11.21
C VAL A 27 -17.62 16.53 11.65
N GLN A 28 -18.49 16.05 10.76
CA GLN A 28 -19.92 15.87 11.08
C GLN A 28 -20.16 14.64 11.95
N ASP A 29 -19.57 13.51 11.56
CA ASP A 29 -19.92 12.21 12.12
C ASP A 29 -18.81 11.65 13.03
N ASP A 30 -17.69 12.38 13.13
CA ASP A 30 -16.50 12.04 13.91
C ASP A 30 -15.82 10.71 13.51
N LYS A 31 -16.21 10.17 12.35
CA LYS A 31 -15.73 8.93 11.74
C LYS A 31 -14.46 9.12 10.93
N TYR A 32 -13.73 8.03 10.76
CA TYR A 32 -12.48 7.97 10.02
C TYR A 32 -12.68 7.39 8.62
N ALA A 33 -11.91 7.94 7.68
CA ALA A 33 -11.75 7.47 6.31
C ALA A 33 -10.26 7.41 5.98
N PHE A 34 -9.88 6.68 4.95
CA PHE A 34 -8.51 6.75 4.44
C PHE A 34 -8.47 7.02 2.94
N MET A 35 -7.35 7.56 2.51
CA MET A 35 -6.93 7.58 1.12
C MET A 35 -5.58 6.91 0.97
N LEU A 36 -5.39 6.27 -0.18
CA LEU A 36 -4.11 5.75 -0.64
C LEU A 36 -3.83 6.29 -2.03
N SER A 37 -2.68 6.91 -2.19
CA SER A 37 -2.16 7.35 -3.48
C SER A 37 -0.76 6.77 -3.70
N ARG A 38 -0.30 6.81 -4.93
CA ARG A 38 1.13 6.65 -5.21
C ARG A 38 1.92 7.82 -4.58
N GLY A 39 3.23 7.66 -4.48
CA GLY A 39 4.14 8.66 -3.94
C GLY A 39 4.48 9.75 -4.95
N LYS A 40 5.57 10.47 -4.63
CA LYS A 40 6.06 11.63 -5.39
C LYS A 40 6.36 11.31 -6.85
N GLU A 41 6.94 10.14 -7.13
CA GLU A 41 7.35 9.73 -8.48
C GLU A 41 6.15 9.58 -9.44
N HIS A 42 4.96 9.36 -8.89
CA HIS A 42 3.71 9.26 -9.66
C HIS A 42 2.78 10.45 -9.40
N ASN A 43 3.32 11.61 -9.03
CA ASN A 43 2.57 12.84 -8.79
C ASN A 43 1.37 12.66 -7.86
N PHE A 44 1.51 11.83 -6.82
CA PHE A 44 0.44 11.54 -5.87
C PHE A 44 -0.85 11.01 -6.52
N LYS A 45 -0.72 10.22 -7.60
CA LYS A 45 -1.87 9.60 -8.29
C LYS A 45 -2.74 8.84 -7.28
N LEU A 46 -3.97 9.32 -7.09
CA LEU A 46 -4.95 8.70 -6.22
C LEU A 46 -5.29 7.29 -6.69
N LEU A 47 -5.31 6.33 -5.76
CA LEU A 47 -5.66 4.94 -6.02
C LEU A 47 -6.97 4.56 -5.33
N ILE A 48 -7.09 4.90 -4.05
CA ILE A 48 -8.27 4.63 -3.24
C ILE A 48 -8.60 5.87 -2.41
N ILE A 49 -9.89 6.16 -2.31
CA ILE A 49 -10.46 7.02 -1.27
C ILE A 49 -11.68 6.29 -0.73
N THR A 50 -11.83 6.23 0.59
CA THR A 50 -13.04 5.69 1.23
C THR A 50 -13.95 6.83 1.64
N ILE A 51 -15.25 6.55 1.72
CA ILE A 51 -16.15 7.34 2.56
C ILE A 51 -15.82 7.08 4.04
N PRO A 52 -16.19 7.97 4.98
CA PRO A 52 -16.05 7.71 6.42
C PRO A 52 -16.80 6.47 6.85
N PHE A 53 -16.12 5.57 7.56
CA PHE A 53 -16.66 4.24 7.91
C PHE A 53 -16.27 3.77 9.31
N ALA A 54 -15.07 4.14 9.78
CA ALA A 54 -14.52 3.65 11.03
C ALA A 54 -14.86 4.59 12.20
N GLU A 55 -15.16 4.02 13.36
CA GLU A 55 -15.44 4.78 14.59
C GLU A 55 -14.13 5.16 15.31
N THR A 56 -13.05 4.41 15.07
CA THR A 56 -11.74 4.65 15.68
C THR A 56 -10.61 4.70 14.65
N ILE A 57 -9.49 5.34 15.02
CA ILE A 57 -8.27 5.33 14.21
C ILE A 57 -7.75 3.90 14.00
N ASP A 58 -7.84 3.03 15.01
CA ASP A 58 -7.36 1.66 14.92
C ASP A 58 -8.18 0.82 13.94
N GLU A 59 -9.49 1.03 13.86
CA GLU A 59 -10.33 0.39 12.84
C GLU A 59 -9.94 0.83 11.42
N ALA A 60 -9.69 2.12 11.21
CA ALA A 60 -9.22 2.63 9.92
C ALA A 60 -7.84 2.06 9.56
N VAL A 61 -6.92 1.99 10.53
CA VAL A 61 -5.58 1.40 10.35
C VAL A 61 -5.67 -0.10 10.03
N GLU A 62 -6.59 -0.85 10.66
CA GLU A 62 -6.78 -2.27 10.37
C GLU A 62 -7.29 -2.50 8.93
N GLU A 63 -8.15 -1.63 8.40
CA GLU A 63 -8.53 -1.71 6.98
C GLU A 63 -7.37 -1.39 6.03
N VAL A 64 -6.50 -0.43 6.38
CA VAL A 64 -5.27 -0.19 5.62
C VAL A 64 -4.37 -1.43 5.65
N LYS A 65 -4.21 -2.08 6.80
CA LYS A 65 -3.45 -3.34 6.92
C LYS A 65 -4.02 -4.43 6.03
N ASN A 66 -5.34 -4.64 6.06
CA ASN A 66 -6.02 -5.63 5.23
C ASN A 66 -5.77 -5.36 3.74
N LEU A 67 -5.85 -4.09 3.32
CA LEU A 67 -5.55 -3.67 1.97
C LEU A 67 -4.08 -3.96 1.57
N LEU A 68 -3.11 -3.55 2.39
CA LEU A 68 -1.69 -3.73 2.10
C LEU A 68 -1.27 -5.21 2.08
N ASN A 69 -1.77 -6.02 3.02
CA ASN A 69 -1.56 -7.47 2.99
C ASN A 69 -2.19 -8.10 1.74
N GLY A 70 -3.41 -7.68 1.38
CA GLY A 70 -4.05 -8.14 0.14
C GLY A 70 -3.25 -7.81 -1.12
N ILE A 71 -2.65 -6.61 -1.19
CA ILE A 71 -1.72 -6.23 -2.27
C ILE A 71 -0.49 -7.15 -2.27
N HIS A 72 0.15 -7.32 -1.11
CA HIS A 72 1.35 -8.15 -0.97
C HIS A 72 1.10 -9.60 -1.42
N GLU A 73 0.04 -10.22 -0.91
CA GLU A 73 -0.33 -11.60 -1.23
C GLU A 73 -0.66 -11.78 -2.72
N ALA A 74 -1.51 -10.90 -3.26
CA ALA A 74 -1.92 -10.96 -4.67
C ALA A 74 -0.73 -10.76 -5.61
N ALA A 75 0.11 -9.76 -5.35
CA ALA A 75 1.29 -9.47 -6.16
C ALA A 75 2.34 -10.59 -6.07
N THR A 76 2.60 -11.13 -4.88
CA THR A 76 3.56 -12.22 -4.68
C THR A 76 3.11 -13.47 -5.42
N LYS A 77 1.82 -13.81 -5.35
CA LYS A 77 1.24 -14.94 -6.10
C LYS A 77 1.37 -14.73 -7.61
N GLU A 78 1.08 -13.52 -8.09
CA GLU A 78 1.16 -13.19 -9.52
C GLU A 78 2.61 -13.25 -10.04
N LEU A 79 3.59 -12.76 -9.27
CA LEU A 79 5.02 -12.83 -9.62
C LEU A 79 5.55 -14.26 -9.70
N GLN A 80 4.97 -15.20 -8.96
CA GLN A 80 5.31 -16.63 -9.02
C GLN A 80 4.66 -17.34 -10.23
N ASN A 81 3.69 -16.71 -10.89
CA ASN A 81 3.04 -17.28 -12.06
C ASN A 81 3.89 -17.07 -13.33
N LYS A 82 4.55 -18.13 -13.79
CA LYS A 82 5.41 -18.11 -14.98
C LYS A 82 4.68 -17.80 -16.29
N GLU A 83 3.36 -17.98 -16.33
CA GLU A 83 2.53 -17.67 -17.49
C GLU A 83 1.98 -16.24 -17.45
N SER A 84 2.18 -15.51 -16.35
CA SER A 84 1.67 -14.15 -16.21
C SER A 84 2.41 -13.17 -17.11
N ILE A 85 1.66 -12.53 -18.01
CA ILE A 85 2.15 -11.41 -18.81
C ILE A 85 2.57 -10.26 -17.88
N LEU A 86 1.82 -10.02 -16.80
CA LEU A 86 2.13 -8.93 -15.86
C LEU A 86 3.42 -9.21 -15.07
N ALA A 87 3.63 -10.45 -14.64
CA ALA A 87 4.90 -10.86 -14.02
C ALA A 87 6.09 -10.65 -14.96
N ASN A 88 5.92 -10.97 -16.25
CA ASN A 88 6.97 -10.75 -17.26
C ASN A 88 7.22 -9.26 -17.55
N ILE A 89 6.21 -8.38 -17.41
CA ILE A 89 6.38 -6.93 -17.53
C ILE A 89 7.18 -6.38 -16.34
N ILE A 90 6.83 -6.79 -15.12
CA ILE A 90 7.42 -6.26 -13.89
C ILE A 90 8.80 -6.87 -13.59
N ASN A 91 9.01 -8.14 -13.91
CA ASN A 91 10.25 -8.88 -13.69
C ASN A 91 10.65 -9.64 -14.97
N SER A 92 11.04 -8.87 -15.99
CA SER A 92 11.46 -9.38 -17.30
C SER A 92 12.78 -10.16 -17.17
N GLY A 93 12.68 -11.45 -16.88
CA GLY A 93 13.81 -12.31 -16.55
C GLY A 93 13.46 -13.43 -15.57
N GLY A 94 12.34 -13.29 -14.85
CA GLY A 94 11.89 -14.28 -13.87
C GLY A 94 12.91 -14.51 -12.75
N HIS A 95 13.72 -13.49 -12.44
CA HIS A 95 14.67 -13.55 -11.35
C HIS A 95 13.93 -13.72 -10.02
N GLU A 96 14.59 -14.31 -9.02
CA GLU A 96 14.03 -14.34 -7.68
C GLU A 96 13.78 -12.91 -7.17
N VAL A 97 12.57 -12.68 -6.66
CA VAL A 97 12.17 -11.39 -6.11
C VAL A 97 12.88 -11.19 -4.77
N ASP A 98 13.63 -10.11 -4.65
CA ASP A 98 14.26 -9.71 -3.39
C ASP A 98 13.19 -9.19 -2.42
N VAL A 99 12.70 -10.08 -1.56
CA VAL A 99 11.63 -9.80 -0.58
C VAL A 99 12.00 -8.66 0.39
N SER A 100 13.29 -8.38 0.60
CA SER A 100 13.71 -7.26 1.45
C SER A 100 13.35 -5.90 0.84
N LYS A 101 13.14 -5.84 -0.48
CA LYS A 101 12.81 -4.63 -1.24
C LYS A 101 11.33 -4.54 -1.62
N THR A 102 10.50 -5.45 -1.14
CA THR A 102 9.06 -5.45 -1.43
C THR A 102 8.22 -4.89 -0.29
N LEU A 103 6.91 -4.74 -0.53
CA LEU A 103 5.92 -4.46 0.51
C LEU A 103 5.72 -5.68 1.43
N ASN A 104 6.76 -6.05 2.17
CA ASN A 104 6.73 -7.18 3.09
C ASN A 104 6.07 -6.81 4.44
N HIS A 105 5.81 -7.82 5.27
CA HIS A 105 5.13 -7.64 6.56
C HIS A 105 5.84 -6.66 7.51
N ASN A 106 7.18 -6.58 7.48
CA ASN A 106 7.91 -5.64 8.34
C ASN A 106 7.61 -4.20 7.92
N LEU A 107 7.69 -3.91 6.62
CA LEU A 107 7.38 -2.59 6.09
C LEU A 107 5.91 -2.23 6.33
N ILE A 108 4.99 -3.18 6.13
CA ILE A 108 3.57 -2.97 6.45
C ILE A 108 3.43 -2.59 7.93
N SER A 109 4.08 -3.31 8.86
CA SER A 109 4.02 -2.96 10.29
C SER A 109 4.49 -1.54 10.57
N MET A 110 5.61 -1.11 9.96
CA MET A 110 6.14 0.25 10.11
C MET A 110 5.15 1.30 9.61
N ILE A 111 4.52 1.07 8.45
CA ILE A 111 3.48 1.96 7.90
C ILE A 111 2.32 2.11 8.89
N LEU A 112 1.84 1.00 9.46
CA LEU A 112 0.69 1.02 10.38
C LEU A 112 1.02 1.75 11.68
N ASP A 113 2.21 1.55 12.24
CA ASP A 113 2.65 2.24 13.44
C ASP A 113 2.79 3.75 13.22
N GLU A 114 3.25 4.16 12.05
CA GLU A 114 3.35 5.56 11.68
C GLU A 114 1.98 6.19 11.43
N LEU A 115 1.05 5.46 10.79
CA LEU A 115 -0.34 5.90 10.64
C LEU A 115 -1.05 6.11 11.98
N ARG A 116 -0.81 5.25 12.98
CA ARG A 116 -1.39 5.45 14.33
C ARG A 116 -0.89 6.71 15.02
N LYS A 117 0.35 7.14 14.76
CA LYS A 117 0.97 8.30 15.41
C LYS A 117 0.64 9.60 14.70
N ASN A 118 0.80 9.61 13.38
CA ASN A 118 0.81 10.82 12.58
C ASN A 118 -0.39 10.93 11.63
N HIS A 119 -1.20 9.87 11.51
CA HIS A 119 -2.34 9.75 10.60
C HIS A 119 -1.97 9.91 9.11
N ILE A 120 -0.69 9.92 8.79
CA ILE A 120 -0.14 10.14 7.46
C ILE A 120 1.18 9.39 7.34
N VAL A 121 1.40 8.79 6.17
CA VAL A 121 2.64 8.12 5.81
C VAL A 121 3.01 8.47 4.39
N ASN A 122 4.26 8.85 4.18
CA ASN A 122 4.93 8.86 2.88
C ASN A 122 6.06 7.83 2.94
N THR A 123 5.95 6.72 2.23
CA THR A 123 6.93 5.63 2.33
C THR A 123 8.28 5.99 1.73
N TYR A 124 8.35 7.00 0.86
CA TYR A 124 9.62 7.56 0.38
C TYR A 124 10.41 8.17 1.55
N ASP A 125 9.78 9.07 2.31
CA ASP A 125 10.41 9.76 3.43
C ASP A 125 10.71 8.79 4.59
N MET A 126 9.84 7.82 4.80
CA MET A 126 10.01 6.82 5.85
C MET A 126 11.24 5.93 5.59
N LEU A 127 11.43 5.46 4.36
CA LEU A 127 12.54 4.56 4.01
C LEU A 127 13.88 5.29 3.78
N ALA A 128 13.86 6.60 3.52
CA ALA A 128 15.09 7.40 3.41
C ALA A 128 15.80 7.61 4.76
N ASN A 129 15.11 7.35 5.88
CA ASN A 129 15.60 7.59 7.25
C ASN A 129 15.88 6.29 8.03
N VAL A 130 15.89 5.14 7.34
CA VAL A 130 16.19 3.80 7.89
C VAL A 130 17.55 3.34 7.40
#